data_AF-A0A7X2MS01-F1
#
_entry.id   AF-A0A7X2MS01-F1
#
_cell.length_a   1.000
_cell.length_b   1.000
_cell.length_c   1.000
_cell.angle_alpha   90.00
_cell.angle_beta   90.00
_cell.angle_gamma   90.00
#
_symmetry.space_group_name_H-M   'P 1'
#
loop_
_entity.id
_entity.type
_entity.pdbx_description
1 polymer ?
#
loop_
_entity_poly.entity_id
_entity_poly.type
_entity_poly.pdbx_seq_one_letter_code
_entity_poly.pdbx_strand_id
1 'polypeptide(L)' 'MQGHEIQRIAIEAAERLPAAECSYPFGPEHQVYKVCGKVFLLLTELRGVPIITLKCEPQQAELHRVIYPSITAGYHMNKR' A
#
# COMPACT_ATOMS: atom_id res chain seq x y z
N MET A 1 3.44 14.97 4.32
CA MET A 1 3.81 14.38 3.02
C MET A 1 2.56 14.31 2.16
N GLN A 2 2.63 14.68 0.88
CA GLN A 2 1.47 14.63 -0.01
C GLN A 2 1.28 13.19 -0.56
N GLY A 3 0.05 12.81 -0.90
CA GLY A 3 -0.28 11.43 -1.31
C GLY A 3 0.55 10.92 -2.49
N HIS A 4 0.79 11.76 -3.50
CA HIS A 4 1.62 11.43 -4.66
C HIS A 4 3.09 11.17 -4.29
N GLU A 5 3.61 11.88 -3.30
CA GLU A 5 4.98 11.71 -2.82
C GLU A 5 5.13 10.38 -2.07
N ILE A 6 4.12 10.01 -1.28
CA ILE A 6 4.05 8.70 -0.62
C ILE A 6 4.04 7.58 -1.66
N GLN A 7 3.22 7.71 -2.72
CA GLN A 7 3.16 6.72 -3.80
C GLN A 7 4.48 6.58 -4.54
N ARG A 8 5.14 7.68 -4.89
CA ARG A 8 6.47 7.67 -5.53
C ARG A 8 7.50 6.93 -4.68
N ILE A 9 7.58 7.26 -3.39
CA ILE A 9 8.52 6.62 -2.46
C ILE A 9 8.21 5.13 -2.31
N ALA A 10 6.93 4.75 -2.25
CA ALA A 10 6.51 3.36 -2.17
C ALA A 10 6.88 2.55 -3.42
N ILE A 11 6.74 3.14 -4.61
CA ILE A 11 7.18 2.55 -5.88
C ILE A 11 8.68 2.32 -5.86
N GLU A 12 9.47 3.36 -5.57
CA GLU A 12 10.93 3.26 -5.52
C GLU A 12 11.42 2.22 -4.51
N ALA A 13 10.73 2.09 -3.37
CA ALA A 13 11.03 1.06 -2.38
C ALA A 13 10.67 -0.34 -2.90
N ALA A 14 9.50 -0.51 -3.53
CA ALA A 14 9.05 -1.80 -4.05
C ALA A 14 9.94 -2.31 -5.20
N GLU A 15 10.40 -1.43 -6.09
CA GLU A 15 11.29 -1.77 -7.21
C GLU A 15 12.68 -2.23 -6.77
N ARG A 16 13.10 -1.90 -5.53
CA ARG A 16 14.36 -2.38 -4.94
C ARG A 16 14.22 -3.77 -4.31
N LEU A 17 13.01 -4.29 -4.16
CA LEU A 17 12.80 -5.61 -3.58
C LEU A 17 13.03 -6.70 -4.64
N PRO A 18 13.87 -7.72 -4.36
CA PRO A 18 14.08 -8.82 -5.29
C PRO A 18 12.77 -9.53 -5.66
N ALA A 19 12.61 -9.84 -6.95
CA ALA A 19 11.42 -10.52 -7.50
C ALA A 19 10.08 -9.78 -7.23
N ALA A 20 10.12 -8.47 -6.98
CA ALA A 20 8.92 -7.66 -6.98
C ALA A 20 8.39 -7.47 -8.40
N GLU A 21 7.10 -7.70 -8.57
CA GLU A 21 6.39 -7.55 -9.84
C GLU A 21 5.28 -6.51 -9.68
N CYS A 22 5.16 -5.62 -10.67
CA CYS A 22 4.06 -4.66 -10.78
C CYS A 22 2.94 -5.22 -11.66
N SER A 23 1.67 -5.01 -11.28
CA SER A 23 0.51 -5.39 -12.07
C SER A 23 -0.73 -4.53 -11.75
N TYR A 24 -1.77 -4.64 -12.59
CA TYR A 24 -3.03 -3.86 -12.51
C TYR A 24 -4.28 -4.78 -12.56
N PRO A 25 -4.47 -5.68 -11.58
CA PRO A 25 -5.53 -6.69 -11.60
C PRO A 25 -6.94 -6.12 -11.42
N PHE A 26 -7.08 -4.87 -10.97
CA PHE A 26 -8.38 -4.21 -10.73
C PHE A 26 -8.59 -2.96 -11.61
N GLY A 27 -7.84 -2.86 -12.71
CA GLY A 27 -7.87 -1.71 -13.62
C GLY A 27 -6.65 -0.78 -13.46
N PRO A 28 -6.48 0.18 -14.40
CA PRO A 28 -5.31 1.05 -14.48
C PRO A 28 -5.06 1.92 -13.23
N GLU A 29 -6.09 2.15 -12.42
CA GLU A 29 -6.09 3.00 -11.22
C GLU A 29 -5.65 2.24 -9.96
N HIS A 30 -5.46 0.92 -10.06
CA HIS A 30 -5.15 0.03 -8.94
C HIS A 30 -3.84 -0.72 -9.20
N GLN A 31 -2.73 -0.01 -9.02
CA GLN A 31 -1.40 -0.59 -9.15
C GLN A 31 -1.05 -1.43 -7.92
N VAL A 32 -0.62 -2.68 -8.11
CA VAL A 32 -0.17 -3.56 -7.01
C VAL A 32 1.20 -4.11 -7.28
N TYR A 33 1.99 -4.18 -6.21
CA TYR A 33 3.25 -4.90 -6.16
C TYR A 33 3.10 -6.20 -5.37
N LYS A 34 3.70 -7.26 -5.91
CA LYS A 34 3.67 -8.61 -5.37
C LYS A 34 5.04 -9.28 -5.44
N VAL A 35 5.29 -10.24 -4.56
CA VAL A 35 6.42 -11.17 -4.63
C VAL A 35 5.87 -12.58 -4.65
N CYS A 36 6.29 -13.41 -5.62
CA CYS A 36 5.81 -14.78 -5.80
C CYS A 36 4.26 -14.87 -5.79
N GLY A 37 3.59 -13.95 -6.48
CA GLY A 37 2.12 -13.90 -6.56
C GLY A 37 1.42 -13.31 -5.32
N LYS A 38 2.14 -12.97 -4.25
CA LYS A 38 1.56 -12.40 -3.02
C LYS A 38 1.69 -10.88 -3.00
N VAL A 39 0.56 -10.18 -3.06
CA VAL A 39 0.50 -8.71 -2.97
C VAL A 39 0.99 -8.21 -1.61
N PHE A 40 1.81 -7.15 -1.59
CA PHE A 40 2.26 -6.48 -0.36
C PHE A 40 2.05 -4.96 -0.36
N LEU A 41 1.87 -4.35 -1.54
CA LEU A 41 1.60 -2.92 -1.71
C LEU A 41 0.51 -2.73 -2.77
N LEU A 42 -0.49 -1.89 -2.45
CA LEU A 42 -1.51 -1.39 -3.37
C LEU A 42 -1.44 0.14 -3.39
N LEU A 43 -1.42 0.74 -4.57
CA LEU A 43 -1.59 2.16 -4.80
C LEU A 43 -2.97 2.40 -5.40
N THR A 44 -3.69 3.38 -4.88
CA THR A 44 -5.04 3.75 -5.35
C THR A 44 -5.37 5.18 -4.91
N GLU A 45 -6.52 5.68 -5.33
CA GLU A 45 -7.09 6.92 -4.83
C GLU A 45 -8.35 6.63 -4.00
N LEU A 46 -8.41 7.22 -2.81
CA LEU A 46 -9.59 7.16 -1.96
C LEU A 46 -10.18 8.57 -1.85
N ARG A 47 -11.36 8.78 -2.46
CA ARG A 47 -12.06 10.09 -2.46
C ARG A 47 -11.19 11.22 -3.03
N GLY A 48 -10.46 10.95 -4.11
CA GLY A 48 -9.56 11.90 -4.77
C GLY A 48 -8.24 12.15 -4.03
N VAL A 49 -7.94 11.37 -2.98
CA VAL A 49 -6.66 11.43 -2.27
C VAL A 49 -5.83 10.20 -2.64
N PRO A 50 -4.64 10.37 -3.24
CA PRO A 50 -3.73 9.26 -3.47
C PRO A 50 -3.27 8.65 -2.16
N ILE A 51 -3.43 7.33 -2.04
CA ILE A 51 -3.05 6.56 -0.87
C ILE A 51 -2.27 5.31 -1.28
N ILE A 52 -1.67 4.67 -0.28
CA ILE A 52 -1.16 3.31 -0.39
C ILE A 52 -1.78 2.43 0.69
N THR A 53 -1.89 1.13 0.40
CA THR A 53 -2.23 0.11 1.38
C THR A 53 -1.09 -0.90 1.44
N LEU A 54 -0.59 -1.13 2.65
CA LEU A 54 0.52 -2.05 2.93
C LEU A 54 0.04 -3.20 3.80
N LYS A 55 0.67 -4.37 3.65
CA LYS A 55 0.54 -5.45 4.63
C LYS A 55 1.50 -5.22 5.79
N CYS A 56 1.03 -5.52 6.99
CA CYS A 56 1.76 -5.33 8.23
C CYS A 56 1.36 -6.44 9.21
N GLU A 57 2.24 -6.76 10.16
CA GLU A 57 1.90 -7.67 11.25
C GLU A 57 0.76 -7.06 12.10
N PRO A 58 -0.22 -7.85 12.56
CA PRO A 58 -1.46 -7.33 13.17
C PRO A 58 -1.21 -6.37 14.35
N GLN A 59 -0.29 -6.74 15.25
CA GLN A 59 0.04 -5.94 16.43
C GLN A 59 0.75 -4.63 16.06
N GLN A 60 1.56 -4.64 15.01
CA GLN A 60 2.23 -3.44 14.50
C GLN A 60 1.23 -2.52 13.80
N ALA A 61 0.27 -3.08 13.05
CA ALA A 61 -0.78 -2.32 12.40
C ALA A 61 -1.65 -1.56 13.41
N GLU A 62 -1.96 -2.17 14.56
CA GLU A 62 -2.66 -1.50 15.67
C GLU A 62 -1.84 -0.35 16.23
N LEU A 63 -0.56 -0.60 16.56
CA LEU A 63 0.34 0.41 17.10
C LEU A 63 0.51 1.59 16.14
N HIS A 64 0.70 1.34 14.85
CA HIS A 64 0.88 2.37 13.84
C HIS A 64 -0.34 3.28 13.70
N ARG A 65 -1.57 2.75 13.79
CA ARG A 65 -2.80 3.56 13.78
C ARG A 65 -2.94 4.45 15.01
N VAL A 66 -2.40 4.02 16.16
CA VAL A 66 -2.38 4.84 17.38
C VAL A 66 -1.36 5.96 17.29
N ILE A 67 -0.15 5.65 16.80
CA ILE A 67 0.97 6.61 16.76
C ILE A 67 0.84 7.60 15.60
N TYR A 68 0.35 7.16 14.44
CA TYR A 68 0.33 7.96 13.21
C TYR A 68 -1.10 8.20 12.75
N PRO A 69 -1.68 9.41 12.97
CA PRO A 69 -3.06 9.71 12.61
C PRO A 69 -3.39 9.57 11.11
N SER A 70 -2.39 9.58 10.24
CA SER A 70 -2.55 9.38 8.79
C SER A 70 -2.70 7.90 8.40
N ILE A 71 -2.39 6.95 9.29
CA ILE A 71 -2.53 5.52 9.03
C ILE A 71 -3.90 5.06 9.49
N THR A 72 -4.67 4.48 8.56
CA THR A 72 -6.01 3.95 8.82
C THR A 72 -6.08 2.48 8.44
N ALA A 73 -7.19 1.80 8.79
CA ALA A 73 -7.39 0.43 8.36
C ALA A 73 -7.56 0.35 6.83
N GLY A 74 -6.96 -0.67 6.21
CA GLY A 74 -7.03 -0.84 4.76
C GLY A 74 -8.47 -0.90 4.23
N TYR A 75 -8.75 -0.10 3.20
CA TYR A 75 -10.04 -0.10 2.50
C TYR A 75 -10.19 -1.39 1.67
N HIS A 76 -11.35 -2.05 1.77
CA HIS A 76 -11.64 -3.37 1.17
C HIS A 76 -10.67 -4.52 1.52
N MET A 77 -9.74 -4.32 2.45
CA MET A 77 -8.81 -5.35 2.89
C MET A 77 -9.34 -6.10 4.12
N ASN A 78 -8.78 -7.30 4.32
CA ASN A 78 -8.79 -7.92 5.63
C ASN A 78 -8.04 -7.00 6.61
N LYS A 79 -8.69 -6.66 7.72
CA LYS A 79 -8.18 -5.71 8.73
C LYS A 79 -7.53 -6.41 9.92
N ARG A 80 -7.41 -7.74 9.84
CA ARG A 80 -6.74 -8.59 10.81
C ARG A 80 -5.30 -8.80 10.41
#